data_AF-A0A160N064-F1
#
_entry.id   AF-A0A160N064-F1
#
_cell.length_a   1.000
_cell.length_b   1.000
_cell.length_c   1.000
_cell.angle_alpha   90.00
_cell.angle_beta   90.00
_cell.angle_gamma   90.00
#
_symmetry.space_group_name_H-M   'P 1'
#
loop_
_entity.id
_entity.type
_entity.pdbx_description
1 polymer ?
#
loop_
_entity_poly.entity_id
_entity_poly.type
_entity_poly.pdbx_seq_one_letter_code
_entity_poly.pdbx_strand_id
1 'polypeptide(L)'
;MNDYKKLMKFIEAQALLAPVSPGESTRDLYTYFHEKLDNPSNDRGDVREMANRALRVAGLRPRNSSQASTLDAPENADLRARAAALLAMSIIRDMSENELTSQYARLRKLNQSAVLSELRVTLKKGDVVQSRKHPKLEMKNFSSAGTRASIWRHEIEDAYEKTHGMLLQCEMRFLVGGTTLTGPLDTAFRAYFGDPAAVVDTSALPFSDASKPVWTPSNQTRLEVVREVMRRVCRNFVRQSIRIYFGGRSIDDGTFAYVSGKTNPTKIHVGGQFFTKGKEGLASEAGTIVHECTHTFAGTKDHKYRDDPCKQLAINDPAKAMANADSYKFFVEAAFGS
;
A
#
# COMPACT_ATOMS: atom_id res chain seq x y z
N MET A 1 35.97 -3.48 -1.87
CA MET A 1 34.56 -3.59 -1.41
C MET A 1 33.66 -2.81 -2.37
N ASN A 2 32.53 -3.41 -2.76
CA ASN A 2 31.55 -2.80 -3.67
C ASN A 2 30.90 -1.57 -3.00
N ASP A 3 30.69 -0.48 -3.73
CA ASP A 3 30.28 0.81 -3.14
C ASP A 3 28.93 0.72 -2.43
N TYR A 4 28.00 -0.09 -2.94
CA TYR A 4 26.73 -0.33 -2.25
C TYR A 4 26.95 -0.92 -0.85
N LYS A 5 27.88 -1.89 -0.68
CA LYS A 5 28.17 -2.49 0.63
C LYS A 5 28.75 -1.47 1.60
N LYS A 6 29.59 -0.56 1.10
CA LYS A 6 30.16 0.54 1.89
C LYS A 6 29.07 1.50 2.35
N LEU A 7 28.20 1.89 1.43
CA LEU A 7 27.10 2.82 1.72
C LEU A 7 26.09 2.20 2.70
N MET A 8 25.76 0.91 2.55
CA MET A 8 24.90 0.18 3.49
C MET A 8 25.50 0.11 4.89
N LYS A 9 26.78 -0.24 5.02
CA LYS A 9 27.46 -0.21 6.33
C LYS A 9 27.47 1.17 6.98
N PHE A 10 27.64 2.22 6.17
CA PHE A 10 27.53 3.59 6.67
C PHE A 10 26.13 3.88 7.22
N ILE A 11 25.07 3.45 6.51
CA ILE A 11 23.68 3.59 6.96
C ILE A 11 23.42 2.81 8.25
N GLU A 12 23.89 1.57 8.34
CA GLU A 12 23.79 0.74 9.54
C GLU A 12 24.44 1.41 10.76
N ALA A 13 25.63 1.99 10.58
CA ALA A 13 26.30 2.74 11.63
C ALA A 13 25.46 3.96 12.08
N GLN A 14 24.77 4.64 11.16
CA GLN A 14 23.86 5.73 11.52
C GLN A 14 22.60 5.24 12.24
N ALA A 15 22.09 4.06 11.91
CA ALA A 15 20.94 3.46 12.57
C ALA A 15 21.20 3.20 14.07
N LEU A 16 22.43 2.80 14.42
CA LEU A 16 22.87 2.58 15.81
C LEU A 16 22.97 3.89 16.62
N LEU A 17 23.12 5.03 15.94
CA LEU A 17 23.21 6.36 16.55
C LEU A 17 21.85 7.07 16.63
N ALA A 18 20.76 6.44 16.19
CA ALA A 18 19.43 7.02 16.25
C ALA A 18 18.90 6.99 17.69
N PRO A 19 18.36 8.10 18.22
CA PRO A 19 17.66 8.07 19.49
C PRO A 19 16.39 7.22 19.33
N VAL A 20 16.27 6.18 20.16
CA VAL A 20 15.13 5.25 20.14
C VAL A 20 14.31 5.47 21.40
N SER A 21 13.07 5.95 21.26
CA SER A 21 12.16 6.03 22.40
C SER A 21 11.67 4.63 22.80
N PRO A 22 11.16 4.42 24.02
CA PRO A 22 10.60 3.13 24.41
C PRO A 22 9.54 2.63 23.41
N GLY A 23 9.74 1.44 22.84
CA GLY A 23 8.85 0.83 21.84
C GLY A 23 9.16 1.16 20.38
N GLU A 24 10.13 2.04 20.11
CA GLU A 24 10.61 2.34 18.76
C GLU A 24 11.79 1.45 18.40
N SER A 25 12.11 1.32 17.11
CA SER A 25 13.35 0.68 16.65
C SER A 25 13.82 1.32 15.35
N THR A 26 15.00 0.97 14.85
CA THR A 26 15.42 1.33 13.48
C THR A 26 15.31 0.12 12.56
N ARG A 27 15.13 0.36 11.26
CA ARG A 27 15.19 -0.69 10.24
C ARG A 27 16.64 -1.02 9.94
N ASP A 28 16.95 -2.31 9.93
CA ASP A 28 18.07 -2.82 9.15
C ASP A 28 17.67 -2.70 7.67
N LEU A 29 18.31 -1.76 6.97
CA LEU A 29 17.96 -1.47 5.58
C LEU A 29 18.32 -2.63 4.63
N TYR A 30 19.34 -3.42 4.96
CA TYR A 30 19.78 -4.55 4.15
C TYR A 30 18.77 -5.69 4.25
N THR A 31 18.43 -6.07 5.48
CA THR A 31 17.38 -7.08 5.75
C THR A 31 16.05 -6.63 5.15
N TYR A 32 15.65 -5.37 5.36
CA TYR A 32 14.39 -4.83 4.82
C TYR A 32 14.35 -4.85 3.29
N PHE A 33 15.47 -4.57 2.62
CA PHE A 33 15.56 -4.65 1.17
C PHE A 33 15.45 -6.11 0.68
N HIS A 34 16.13 -7.06 1.32
CA HIS A 34 16.08 -8.46 0.93
C HIS A 34 14.71 -9.11 1.19
N GLU A 35 14.03 -8.75 2.29
CA GLU A 35 12.63 -9.15 2.54
C GLU A 35 11.67 -8.70 1.41
N LYS A 36 12.01 -7.63 0.68
CA LYS A 36 11.27 -7.23 -0.52
C LYS A 36 11.59 -8.09 -1.75
N LEU A 37 12.83 -8.58 -1.92
CA LEU A 37 13.28 -9.33 -3.10
C LEU A 37 12.79 -10.78 -3.15
N ASP A 38 12.64 -11.46 -2.01
CA ASP A 38 12.14 -12.86 -1.95
C ASP A 38 10.63 -12.98 -2.23
N ASN A 39 10.06 -12.02 -2.98
CA ASN A 39 8.66 -11.98 -3.39
C ASN A 39 8.56 -12.18 -4.92
N PRO A 40 7.88 -13.23 -5.41
CA PRO A 40 7.83 -13.56 -6.84
C PRO A 40 7.13 -12.53 -7.76
N SER A 41 6.57 -11.44 -7.22
CA SER A 41 6.00 -10.32 -8.01
C SER A 41 7.01 -9.22 -8.36
N ASN A 42 8.23 -9.30 -7.82
CA ASN A 42 9.10 -8.15 -7.75
C ASN A 42 10.02 -8.02 -8.98
N ASP A 43 9.47 -7.51 -10.07
CA ASP A 43 10.25 -7.09 -11.23
C ASP A 43 10.82 -5.67 -11.00
N ARG A 44 11.63 -5.47 -9.95
CA ARG A 44 12.43 -4.22 -9.74
C ARG A 44 13.76 -4.39 -9.00
N GLY A 45 14.82 -3.99 -9.72
CA GLY A 45 15.91 -3.13 -9.24
C GLY A 45 16.98 -3.79 -8.35
N ASP A 46 18.17 -4.00 -8.91
CA ASP A 46 19.39 -4.33 -8.16
C ASP A 46 19.71 -3.21 -7.13
N VAL A 47 19.87 -3.56 -5.84
CA VAL A 47 20.29 -2.62 -4.78
C VAL A 47 21.56 -1.87 -5.15
N ARG A 48 22.42 -2.51 -5.95
CA ARG A 48 23.62 -1.90 -6.48
C ARG A 48 23.29 -0.72 -7.37
N GLU A 49 22.27 -0.84 -8.22
CA GLU A 49 21.86 0.25 -9.10
C GLU A 49 21.14 1.36 -8.33
N MET A 50 20.34 1.02 -7.31
CA MET A 50 19.76 2.03 -6.41
C MET A 50 20.86 2.82 -5.68
N ALA A 51 21.89 2.13 -5.19
CA ALA A 51 23.05 2.77 -4.57
C ALA A 51 23.83 3.62 -5.57
N ASN A 52 24.08 3.12 -6.78
CA ASN A 52 24.76 3.89 -7.83
C ASN A 52 23.99 5.14 -8.22
N ARG A 53 22.67 5.06 -8.35
CA ARG A 53 21.79 6.21 -8.60
C ARG A 53 21.91 7.24 -7.49
N ALA A 54 21.80 6.81 -6.23
CA ALA A 54 21.93 7.71 -5.07
C ALA A 54 23.31 8.40 -5.03
N LEU A 55 24.38 7.68 -5.36
CA LEU A 55 25.73 8.24 -5.49
C LEU A 55 25.80 9.29 -6.60
N ARG A 56 25.32 8.97 -7.81
CA ARG A 56 25.32 9.90 -8.96
C ARG A 56 24.53 11.18 -8.66
N VAL A 57 23.33 11.04 -8.10
CA VAL A 57 22.48 12.18 -7.71
C VAL A 57 23.17 13.03 -6.65
N ALA A 58 23.91 12.43 -5.73
CA ALA A 58 24.70 13.14 -4.72
C ALA A 58 25.99 13.78 -5.27
N GLY A 59 26.30 13.63 -6.56
CA GLY A 59 27.55 14.13 -7.16
C GLY A 59 28.78 13.27 -6.85
N LEU A 60 28.59 12.06 -6.35
CA LEU A 60 29.67 11.08 -6.15
C LEU A 60 29.82 10.23 -7.41
N ARG A 61 31.06 9.82 -7.68
CA ARG A 61 31.37 8.88 -8.75
C ARG A 61 31.35 7.46 -8.20
N PRO A 62 30.43 6.58 -8.62
CA PRO A 62 30.47 5.17 -8.29
C PRO A 62 31.70 4.51 -8.93
N ARG A 63 32.18 3.42 -8.33
CA ARG A 63 33.23 2.58 -8.90
C ARG A 63 32.81 2.03 -10.26
N ASN A 64 33.70 2.15 -11.24
CA ASN A 64 33.58 1.48 -12.54
C ASN A 64 34.88 0.70 -12.85
N SER A 65 35.01 0.16 -14.06
CA SER A 65 36.17 -0.65 -14.47
C SER A 65 37.47 0.15 -14.57
N SER A 66 37.40 1.47 -14.80
CA SER A 66 38.56 2.33 -15.08
C SER A 66 38.92 3.29 -13.95
N GLN A 67 38.01 3.53 -12.99
CA GLN A 67 38.16 4.56 -11.97
C GLN A 67 37.65 4.12 -10.60
N ALA A 68 38.39 4.53 -9.57
CA ALA A 68 37.98 4.34 -8.19
C ALA A 68 36.79 5.23 -7.81
N SER A 69 35.98 4.72 -6.88
CA SER A 69 34.90 5.45 -6.24
C SER A 69 35.40 6.65 -5.46
N THR A 70 34.62 7.74 -5.46
CA THR A 70 34.91 8.91 -4.62
C THR A 70 34.17 8.87 -3.27
N LEU A 71 33.37 7.83 -3.00
CA LEU A 71 32.53 7.70 -1.81
C LEU A 71 33.30 7.89 -0.49
N ASP A 72 34.50 7.30 -0.38
CA ASP A 72 35.22 7.28 0.89
C ASP A 72 36.16 8.46 1.12
N ALA A 73 36.33 9.32 0.12
CA ALA A 73 37.23 10.46 0.22
C ALA A 73 36.83 11.37 1.41
N PRO A 74 37.77 11.78 2.29
CA PRO A 74 37.45 12.58 3.47
C PRO A 74 36.67 13.86 3.16
N GLU A 75 37.03 14.54 2.06
CA GLU A 75 36.38 15.75 1.55
C GLU A 75 34.91 15.51 1.15
N ASN A 76 34.53 14.27 0.88
CA ASN A 76 33.19 13.88 0.44
C ASN A 76 32.29 13.40 1.59
N ALA A 77 32.66 13.66 2.86
CA ALA A 77 31.86 13.23 4.02
C ALA A 77 30.41 13.75 3.97
N ASP A 78 30.20 14.98 3.49
CA ASP A 78 28.86 15.57 3.32
C ASP A 78 28.07 14.90 2.18
N LEU A 79 28.70 14.68 1.02
CA LEU A 79 28.08 14.00 -0.12
C LEU A 79 27.72 12.55 0.21
N ARG A 80 28.55 11.86 0.99
CA ARG A 80 28.28 10.50 1.48
C ARG A 80 27.05 10.45 2.40
N ALA A 81 26.88 11.43 3.28
CA ALA A 81 25.67 11.52 4.11
C ALA A 81 24.41 11.71 3.24
N ARG A 82 24.49 12.54 2.19
CA ARG A 82 23.39 12.77 1.24
C ARG A 82 23.07 11.52 0.42
N ALA A 83 24.07 10.83 -0.11
CA ALA A 83 23.89 9.58 -0.83
C ALA A 83 23.24 8.50 0.06
N ALA A 84 23.64 8.42 1.33
CA ALA A 84 23.04 7.51 2.29
C ALA A 84 21.56 7.82 2.55
N ALA A 85 21.22 9.10 2.74
CA ALA A 85 19.83 9.56 2.90
C ALA A 85 18.99 9.24 1.65
N LEU A 86 19.52 9.49 0.45
CA LEU A 86 18.83 9.19 -0.82
C LEU A 86 18.61 7.69 -1.02
N LEU A 87 19.59 6.84 -0.68
CA LEU A 87 19.43 5.39 -0.78
C LEU A 87 18.32 4.89 0.18
N ALA A 88 18.34 5.35 1.43
CA ALA A 88 17.29 5.01 2.40
C ALA A 88 15.90 5.46 1.92
N MET A 89 15.78 6.67 1.36
CA MET A 89 14.54 7.17 0.75
C MET A 89 14.11 6.31 -0.44
N SER A 90 15.03 5.94 -1.33
CA SER A 90 14.73 5.09 -2.48
C SER A 90 14.18 3.72 -2.05
N ILE A 91 14.77 3.07 -1.05
CA ILE A 91 14.35 1.74 -0.58
C ILE A 91 13.07 1.79 0.26
N ILE A 92 12.96 2.75 1.19
CA ILE A 92 11.85 2.80 2.17
C ILE A 92 10.62 3.49 1.58
N ARG A 93 10.81 4.56 0.80
CA ARG A 93 9.72 5.39 0.25
C ARG A 93 9.44 5.12 -1.23
N ASP A 94 10.22 4.25 -1.86
CA ASP A 94 10.04 3.85 -3.25
C ASP A 94 10.13 5.03 -4.24
N MET A 95 11.14 5.88 -4.05
CA MET A 95 11.31 7.10 -4.84
C MET A 95 12.04 6.84 -6.16
N SER A 96 11.47 7.38 -7.24
CA SER A 96 12.07 7.44 -8.57
C SER A 96 13.32 8.34 -8.62
N GLU A 97 14.11 8.24 -9.68
CA GLU A 97 15.31 9.08 -9.87
C GLU A 97 15.00 10.58 -9.90
N ASN A 98 13.88 10.96 -10.53
CA ASN A 98 13.43 12.34 -10.58
C ASN A 98 13.09 12.87 -9.18
N GLU A 99 12.36 12.07 -8.39
CA GLU A 99 12.02 12.45 -7.02
C GLU A 99 13.25 12.52 -6.11
N LEU A 100 14.22 11.61 -6.28
CA LEU A 100 15.51 11.68 -5.57
C LEU A 100 16.29 12.94 -5.94
N THR A 101 16.27 13.36 -7.20
CA THR A 101 16.90 14.61 -7.65
C THR A 101 16.27 15.83 -6.98
N SER A 102 14.93 15.86 -6.87
CA SER A 102 14.22 16.90 -6.12
C SER A 102 14.58 16.88 -4.63
N GLN A 103 14.68 15.69 -4.01
CA GLN A 103 15.11 15.57 -2.61
C GLN A 103 16.55 16.06 -2.42
N TYR A 104 17.44 15.75 -3.35
CA TYR A 104 18.82 16.22 -3.29
C TYR A 104 18.92 17.75 -3.33
N ALA A 105 18.10 18.41 -4.16
CA ALA A 105 18.04 19.87 -4.22
C ALA A 105 17.59 20.53 -2.91
N ARG A 106 16.84 19.80 -2.06
CA ARG A 106 16.50 20.20 -0.70
C ARG A 106 17.62 19.87 0.27
N LEU A 107 18.13 18.64 0.24
CA LEU A 107 19.21 18.20 1.12
C LEU A 107 20.40 19.14 1.02
N ARG A 108 20.85 19.54 -0.18
CA ARG A 108 22.03 20.43 -0.40
C ARG A 108 21.98 21.76 0.35
N LYS A 109 20.80 22.18 0.82
CA LYS A 109 20.62 23.40 1.64
C LYS A 109 20.88 23.16 3.14
N LEU A 110 21.01 21.91 3.55
CA LEU A 110 21.22 21.47 4.92
C LEU A 110 22.71 21.17 5.18
N ASN A 111 23.14 21.39 6.41
CA ASN A 111 24.43 20.91 6.89
C ASN A 111 24.42 19.38 7.10
N GLN A 112 25.61 18.79 7.24
CA GLN A 112 25.76 17.33 7.38
C GLN A 112 24.97 16.75 8.56
N SER A 113 24.95 17.42 9.71
CA SER A 113 24.24 16.95 10.91
C SER A 113 22.72 16.86 10.67
N ALA A 114 22.15 17.85 9.99
CA ALA A 114 20.73 17.84 9.63
C ALA A 114 20.40 16.71 8.63
N VAL A 115 21.26 16.46 7.63
CA VAL A 115 21.09 15.33 6.70
C VAL A 115 21.11 13.98 7.44
N LEU A 116 22.05 13.80 8.37
CA LEU A 116 22.15 12.58 9.18
C LEU A 116 20.95 12.40 10.12
N SER A 117 20.42 13.49 10.67
CA SER A 117 19.17 13.46 11.44
C SER A 117 17.99 12.94 10.60
N GLU A 118 17.85 13.43 9.37
CA GLU A 118 16.78 12.97 8.46
C GLU A 118 16.96 11.51 8.02
N LEU A 119 18.20 11.06 7.79
CA LEU A 119 18.49 9.65 7.54
C LEU A 119 17.99 8.80 8.71
N ARG A 120 18.33 9.16 9.95
CA ARG A 120 17.90 8.42 11.15
C ARG A 120 16.38 8.39 11.30
N VAL A 121 15.69 9.50 11.06
CA VAL A 121 14.22 9.56 11.02
C VAL A 121 13.65 8.62 9.95
N THR A 122 14.27 8.57 8.77
CA THR A 122 13.84 7.68 7.68
C THR A 122 14.00 6.20 8.06
N LEU A 123 15.04 5.86 8.82
CA LEU A 123 15.28 4.50 9.30
C LEU A 123 14.35 4.08 10.44
N LYS A 124 13.74 5.03 11.15
CA LYS A 124 12.86 4.76 12.29
C LYS A 124 11.69 3.86 11.92
N LYS A 125 11.48 2.77 12.66
CA LYS A 125 10.39 1.81 12.59
C LYS A 125 9.56 1.91 13.87
N GLY A 126 8.29 1.54 13.76
CA GLY A 126 7.49 1.22 14.93
C GLY A 126 6.67 2.37 15.49
N ASP A 127 6.77 3.58 14.94
CA ASP A 127 5.85 4.65 15.32
C ASP A 127 4.42 4.24 14.97
N VAL A 128 3.53 4.32 15.95
CA VAL A 128 2.10 4.09 15.79
C VAL A 128 1.37 5.32 16.27
N VAL A 129 0.54 5.88 15.40
CA VAL A 129 -0.28 7.05 15.67
C VAL A 129 -1.74 6.64 15.52
N GLN A 130 -2.51 6.76 16.59
CA GLN A 130 -3.96 6.65 16.53
C GLN A 130 -4.53 7.92 15.88
N SER A 131 -5.44 7.77 14.91
CA SER A 131 -6.18 8.91 14.35
C SER A 131 -7.02 9.57 15.45
N ARG A 132 -7.00 10.91 15.48
CA ARG A 132 -7.84 11.69 16.40
C ARG A 132 -9.29 11.78 15.91
N LYS A 133 -9.51 11.70 14.60
CA LYS A 133 -10.84 11.72 13.97
C LYS A 133 -11.51 10.36 13.98
N HIS A 134 -10.73 9.28 13.81
CA HIS A 134 -11.25 7.93 13.65
C HIS A 134 -10.61 6.97 14.68
N PRO A 135 -11.27 6.68 15.82
CA PRO A 135 -10.72 5.84 16.89
C PRO A 135 -10.40 4.39 16.52
N LYS A 136 -10.85 3.92 15.35
CA LYS A 136 -10.54 2.59 14.81
C LYS A 136 -9.41 2.60 13.78
N LEU A 137 -8.83 3.76 13.48
CA LEU A 137 -7.76 3.92 12.50
C LEU A 137 -6.43 4.20 13.18
N GLU A 138 -5.48 3.30 12.99
CA GLU A 138 -4.09 3.47 13.38
C GLU A 138 -3.20 3.64 12.14
N MET A 139 -2.16 4.47 12.28
CA MET A 139 -1.16 4.71 11.24
C MET A 139 0.20 4.32 11.78
N LYS A 140 0.90 3.40 11.11
CA LYS A 140 2.20 2.88 11.54
C LYS A 140 3.30 3.22 10.54
N ASN A 141 4.51 3.53 11.02
CA ASN A 141 5.71 3.81 10.23
C ASN A 141 5.73 5.15 9.45
N PHE A 142 4.87 6.11 9.79
CA PHE A 142 4.75 7.37 9.04
C PHE A 142 5.87 8.37 9.32
N SER A 143 6.57 8.25 10.45
CA SER A 143 7.76 9.04 10.73
C SER A 143 8.82 8.86 9.63
N SER A 144 8.88 7.66 9.02
CA SER A 144 9.79 7.36 7.92
C SER A 144 9.47 8.10 6.61
N ALA A 145 8.25 8.63 6.46
CA ALA A 145 7.82 9.39 5.29
C ALA A 145 8.47 10.77 5.19
N GLY A 146 9.10 11.24 6.26
CA GLY A 146 9.76 12.55 6.31
C GLY A 146 8.75 13.70 6.26
N THR A 147 9.04 14.75 5.50
CA THR A 147 8.26 16.00 5.50
C THR A 147 6.81 15.84 5.01
N ARG A 148 6.49 14.74 4.31
CA ARG A 148 5.11 14.42 3.88
C ARG A 148 4.29 13.68 4.94
N ALA A 149 4.88 13.28 6.07
CA ALA A 149 4.22 12.47 7.09
C ALA A 149 2.94 13.10 7.66
N SER A 150 2.88 14.43 7.80
CA SER A 150 1.65 15.11 8.23
C SER A 150 0.57 15.03 7.15
N ILE A 151 0.91 15.38 5.90
CA ILE A 151 -0.01 15.38 4.76
C ILE A 151 -0.59 13.98 4.53
N TRP A 152 0.26 12.96 4.45
CA TRP A 152 -0.16 11.58 4.22
C TRP A 152 -1.03 11.01 5.34
N ARG A 153 -0.84 11.45 6.58
CA ARG A 153 -1.76 11.07 7.67
C ARG A 153 -3.15 11.66 7.47
N HIS A 154 -3.25 12.92 7.03
CA HIS A 154 -4.55 13.52 6.71
C HIS A 154 -5.19 12.83 5.50
N GLU A 155 -4.42 12.50 4.46
CA GLU A 155 -4.94 11.79 3.28
C GLU A 155 -5.47 10.40 3.63
N ILE A 156 -4.82 9.69 4.57
CA ILE A 156 -5.33 8.43 5.09
C ILE A 156 -6.63 8.60 5.89
N GLU A 157 -6.71 9.64 6.73
CA GLU A 157 -7.96 9.92 7.45
C GLU A 157 -9.09 10.23 6.46
N ASP A 158 -8.85 11.08 5.46
CA ASP A 158 -9.82 11.42 4.42
C ASP A 158 -10.23 10.17 3.61
N ALA A 159 -9.27 9.32 3.22
CA ALA A 159 -9.55 8.06 2.53
C ALA A 159 -10.39 7.10 3.38
N TYR A 160 -10.05 6.96 4.67
CA TYR A 160 -10.82 6.14 5.61
C TYR A 160 -12.24 6.68 5.80
N GLU A 161 -12.41 7.99 5.93
CA GLU A 161 -13.70 8.64 6.05
C GLU A 161 -14.56 8.41 4.81
N LYS A 162 -14.00 8.59 3.61
CA LYS A 162 -14.68 8.29 2.34
C LYS A 162 -15.04 6.81 2.21
N THR A 163 -14.15 5.89 2.59
CA THR A 163 -14.46 4.46 2.64
C THR A 163 -15.63 4.19 3.57
N HIS A 164 -15.63 4.79 4.77
CA HIS A 164 -16.71 4.64 5.73
C HIS A 164 -18.04 5.15 5.14
N GLY A 165 -18.05 6.31 4.49
CA GLY A 165 -19.22 6.86 3.80
C GLY A 165 -19.77 5.93 2.72
N MET A 166 -18.92 5.40 1.84
CA MET A 166 -19.32 4.45 0.80
C MET A 166 -19.89 3.15 1.39
N LEU A 167 -19.27 2.62 2.45
CA LEU A 167 -19.74 1.39 3.11
C LEU A 167 -21.06 1.61 3.85
N LEU A 168 -21.27 2.79 4.45
CA LEU A 168 -22.57 3.16 5.04
C LEU A 168 -23.67 3.22 3.97
N GLN A 169 -23.39 3.83 2.82
CA GLN A 169 -24.33 3.84 1.69
C GLN A 169 -24.59 2.43 1.15
N CYS A 170 -23.57 1.57 1.09
CA CYS A 170 -23.72 0.17 0.72
C CYS A 170 -24.66 -0.57 1.70
N GLU A 171 -24.47 -0.37 3.00
CA GLU A 171 -25.33 -0.96 4.03
C GLU A 171 -26.79 -0.50 3.87
N MET A 172 -27.01 0.81 3.73
CA MET A 172 -28.34 1.41 3.62
C MET A 172 -29.07 1.10 2.31
N ARG A 173 -28.35 1.00 1.19
CA ARG A 173 -28.95 0.95 -0.15
C ARG A 173 -28.81 -0.39 -0.86
N PHE A 174 -27.96 -1.30 -0.40
CA PHE A 174 -27.70 -2.58 -1.07
C PHE A 174 -27.89 -3.80 -0.17
N LEU A 175 -27.59 -3.68 1.14
CA LEU A 175 -27.65 -4.80 2.09
C LEU A 175 -28.98 -4.92 2.86
N VAL A 176 -29.86 -3.92 2.76
CA VAL A 176 -31.21 -3.97 3.35
C VAL A 176 -32.02 -5.09 2.69
N GLY A 177 -32.70 -5.89 3.52
CA GLY A 177 -33.52 -7.00 3.05
C GLY A 177 -34.65 -6.52 2.13
N GLY A 178 -34.84 -7.21 0.99
CA GLY A 178 -35.89 -6.85 0.02
C GLY A 178 -35.52 -5.73 -0.96
N THR A 179 -34.31 -5.17 -0.89
CA THR A 179 -33.86 -4.18 -1.89
C THR A 179 -33.79 -4.81 -3.28
N THR A 180 -34.56 -4.27 -4.22
CA THR A 180 -34.44 -4.55 -5.65
C THR A 180 -33.34 -3.68 -6.25
N LEU A 181 -32.46 -4.27 -7.05
CA LEU A 181 -31.47 -3.49 -7.79
C LEU A 181 -32.17 -2.66 -8.86
N THR A 182 -31.97 -1.34 -8.83
CA THR A 182 -32.54 -0.41 -9.82
C THR A 182 -31.55 0.68 -10.19
N GLY A 183 -31.71 1.25 -11.38
CA GLY A 183 -30.96 2.41 -11.84
C GLY A 183 -29.44 2.21 -11.76
N PRO A 184 -28.68 3.21 -11.27
CA PRO A 184 -27.21 3.14 -11.21
C PRO A 184 -26.67 1.94 -10.42
N LEU A 185 -27.39 1.47 -9.39
CA LEU A 185 -26.97 0.33 -8.59
C LEU A 185 -27.05 -0.98 -9.38
N ASP A 186 -28.11 -1.19 -10.16
CA ASP A 186 -28.23 -2.36 -11.05
C ASP A 186 -27.18 -2.31 -12.16
N THR A 187 -26.98 -1.14 -12.78
CA THR A 187 -25.95 -0.94 -13.81
C THR A 187 -24.56 -1.27 -13.28
N ALA A 188 -24.20 -0.76 -12.10
CA ALA A 188 -22.91 -1.03 -11.48
C ALA A 188 -22.76 -2.52 -11.11
N PHE A 189 -23.79 -3.14 -10.53
CA PHE A 189 -23.75 -4.56 -10.19
C PHE A 189 -23.49 -5.41 -11.44
N ARG A 190 -24.29 -5.19 -12.49
CA ARG A 190 -24.17 -5.96 -13.74
C ARG A 190 -22.83 -5.76 -14.42
N ALA A 191 -22.26 -4.57 -14.34
CA ALA A 191 -20.94 -4.28 -14.91
C ALA A 191 -19.83 -5.15 -14.28
N TYR A 192 -19.86 -5.41 -12.97
CA TYR A 192 -18.76 -6.11 -12.28
C TYR A 192 -19.07 -7.55 -11.87
N PHE A 193 -20.34 -7.97 -11.89
CA PHE A 193 -20.76 -9.31 -11.47
C PHE A 193 -21.74 -10.01 -12.44
N GLY A 194 -22.20 -9.32 -13.49
CA GLY A 194 -23.15 -9.85 -14.47
C GLY A 194 -24.56 -9.99 -13.91
N ASP A 195 -25.30 -11.01 -14.35
CA ASP A 195 -26.71 -11.15 -13.99
C ASP A 195 -26.93 -11.46 -12.49
N PRO A 196 -27.60 -10.59 -11.72
CA PRO A 196 -27.82 -10.77 -10.28
C PRO A 196 -28.63 -12.02 -9.93
N ALA A 197 -29.52 -12.47 -10.81
CA ALA A 197 -30.40 -13.62 -10.58
C ALA A 197 -29.74 -14.97 -10.92
N ALA A 198 -28.60 -14.97 -11.63
CA ALA A 198 -27.91 -16.19 -12.00
C ALA A 198 -27.49 -16.97 -10.74
N VAL A 199 -27.84 -18.26 -10.69
CA VAL A 199 -27.49 -19.16 -9.59
C VAL A 199 -26.09 -19.71 -9.82
N VAL A 200 -25.30 -19.77 -8.76
CA VAL A 200 -23.93 -20.28 -8.76
C VAL A 200 -23.74 -21.26 -7.61
N ASP A 201 -22.94 -22.30 -7.85
CA ASP A 201 -22.45 -23.18 -6.79
C ASP A 201 -21.29 -22.49 -6.07
N THR A 202 -21.54 -22.08 -4.84
CA THR A 202 -20.55 -21.37 -4.02
C THR A 202 -19.36 -22.23 -3.60
N SER A 203 -19.46 -23.55 -3.70
CA SER A 203 -18.33 -24.46 -3.41
C SER A 203 -17.23 -24.37 -4.49
N ALA A 204 -17.58 -23.96 -5.70
CA ALA A 204 -16.68 -23.80 -6.83
C ALA A 204 -16.08 -22.39 -6.93
N LEU A 205 -16.50 -21.44 -6.08
CA LEU A 205 -16.02 -20.06 -6.16
C LEU A 205 -14.58 -19.93 -5.65
N PRO A 206 -13.69 -19.26 -6.40
CA PRO A 206 -12.25 -19.31 -6.13
C PRO A 206 -11.79 -18.36 -5.00
N PHE A 207 -12.57 -18.20 -3.93
CA PHE A 207 -12.14 -17.47 -2.73
C PHE A 207 -10.93 -18.13 -2.05
N SER A 208 -10.25 -17.39 -1.18
CA SER A 208 -9.22 -17.90 -0.28
C SER A 208 -9.87 -18.58 0.93
N ASP A 209 -9.44 -19.81 1.23
CA ASP A 209 -10.03 -20.63 2.30
C ASP A 209 -9.89 -20.01 3.70
N ALA A 210 -8.94 -19.08 3.91
CA ALA A 210 -8.69 -18.47 5.20
C ALA A 210 -9.81 -17.51 5.69
N SER A 211 -10.61 -16.96 4.77
CA SER A 211 -11.61 -15.92 5.08
C SER A 211 -12.89 -16.01 4.24
N LYS A 212 -13.04 -17.05 3.40
CA LYS A 212 -14.24 -17.25 2.58
C LYS A 212 -15.53 -17.26 3.43
N PRO A 213 -16.64 -16.71 2.92
CA PRO A 213 -17.93 -16.85 3.58
C PRO A 213 -18.35 -18.32 3.62
N VAL A 214 -19.17 -18.66 4.62
CA VAL A 214 -19.81 -19.97 4.72
C VAL A 214 -21.18 -19.83 4.10
N TRP A 215 -21.48 -20.67 3.11
CA TRP A 215 -22.69 -20.59 2.31
C TRP A 215 -23.62 -21.74 2.65
N THR A 216 -24.82 -21.43 3.12
CA THR A 216 -25.86 -22.42 3.41
C THR A 216 -27.21 -21.86 2.97
N PRO A 217 -27.86 -22.41 1.92
CA PRO A 217 -27.39 -23.50 1.03
C PRO A 217 -26.18 -23.09 0.15
N SER A 218 -25.51 -24.05 -0.49
CA SER A 218 -24.35 -23.77 -1.37
C SER A 218 -24.74 -23.13 -2.70
N ASN A 219 -25.97 -23.35 -3.19
CA ASN A 219 -26.47 -22.66 -4.37
C ASN A 219 -27.02 -21.29 -3.97
N GLN A 220 -26.39 -20.23 -4.47
CA GLN A 220 -26.76 -18.85 -4.19
C GLN A 220 -26.90 -18.08 -5.50
N THR A 221 -27.72 -17.03 -5.52
CA THR A 221 -27.67 -16.08 -6.64
C THR A 221 -26.38 -15.26 -6.54
N ARG A 222 -25.89 -14.73 -7.68
CA ARG A 222 -24.73 -13.81 -7.65
C ARG A 222 -24.96 -12.63 -6.73
N LEU A 223 -26.19 -12.11 -6.69
CA LEU A 223 -26.57 -11.04 -5.78
C LEU A 223 -26.33 -11.40 -4.31
N GLU A 224 -26.77 -12.59 -3.88
CA GLU A 224 -26.57 -13.01 -2.49
C GLU A 224 -25.10 -13.28 -2.16
N VAL A 225 -24.31 -13.76 -3.12
CA VAL A 225 -22.84 -13.88 -2.96
C VAL A 225 -22.20 -12.52 -2.69
N VAL A 226 -22.46 -11.54 -3.57
CA VAL A 226 -21.87 -10.19 -3.47
C VAL A 226 -22.37 -9.47 -2.21
N ARG A 227 -23.65 -9.64 -1.84
CA ARG A 227 -24.21 -9.11 -0.60
C ARG A 227 -23.53 -9.66 0.63
N GLU A 228 -23.26 -10.95 0.70
CA GLU A 228 -22.60 -11.53 1.86
C GLU A 228 -21.14 -11.04 1.99
N VAL A 229 -20.42 -10.93 0.87
CA VAL A 229 -19.08 -10.32 0.87
C VAL A 229 -19.13 -8.89 1.42
N MET A 230 -20.03 -8.06 0.89
CA MET A 230 -20.17 -6.67 1.34
C MET A 230 -20.68 -6.56 2.78
N ARG A 231 -21.57 -7.45 3.23
CA ARG A 231 -22.04 -7.52 4.63
C ARG A 231 -20.89 -7.79 5.58
N ARG A 232 -19.98 -8.71 5.23
CA ARG A 232 -18.78 -8.98 6.03
C ARG A 232 -17.84 -7.78 6.05
N VAL A 233 -17.66 -7.11 4.91
CA VAL A 233 -16.81 -5.90 4.82
C VAL A 233 -17.38 -4.78 5.69
N CYS A 234 -18.64 -4.37 5.47
CA CYS A 234 -19.29 -3.29 6.24
C CYS A 234 -19.26 -3.57 7.75
N ARG A 235 -19.66 -4.78 8.15
CA ARG A 235 -19.67 -5.19 9.57
C ARG A 235 -18.29 -5.16 10.21
N ASN A 236 -17.26 -5.68 9.53
CA ASN A 236 -15.93 -5.77 10.14
C ASN A 236 -15.17 -4.45 10.09
N PHE A 237 -15.40 -3.61 9.07
CA PHE A 237 -14.77 -2.29 8.96
C PHE A 237 -15.06 -1.40 10.18
N VAL A 238 -16.31 -1.41 10.67
CA VAL A 238 -16.71 -0.61 11.84
C VAL A 238 -16.35 -1.27 13.19
N ARG A 239 -16.25 -2.60 13.23
CA ARG A 239 -15.98 -3.34 14.48
C ARG A 239 -14.49 -3.45 14.80
N GLN A 240 -13.67 -3.70 13.78
CA GLN A 240 -12.24 -3.96 13.92
C GLN A 240 -11.44 -2.67 13.79
N SER A 241 -10.25 -2.66 14.39
CA SER A 241 -9.30 -1.59 14.13
C SER A 241 -8.58 -1.86 12.80
N ILE A 242 -8.37 -0.82 11.99
CA ILE A 242 -7.55 -0.86 10.78
C ILE A 242 -6.25 -0.13 11.08
N ARG A 243 -5.13 -0.78 10.78
CA ARG A 243 -3.80 -0.19 10.88
C ARG A 243 -3.20 -0.08 9.48
N ILE A 244 -3.02 1.15 9.02
CA ILE A 244 -2.35 1.45 7.76
C ILE A 244 -0.86 1.63 8.01
N TYR A 245 -0.03 0.87 7.31
CA TYR A 245 1.42 0.87 7.40
C TYR A 245 2.01 1.62 6.22
N PHE A 246 2.83 2.63 6.50
CA PHE A 246 3.70 3.19 5.47
C PHE A 246 4.84 2.21 5.18
N GLY A 247 4.89 1.74 3.93
CA GLY A 247 5.87 0.76 3.46
C GLY A 247 5.56 -0.69 3.87
N GLY A 248 6.32 -1.61 3.28
CA GLY A 248 6.18 -3.07 3.40
C GLY A 248 6.82 -3.77 2.19
N ARG A 249 6.71 -5.12 2.10
CA ARG A 249 7.01 -5.94 0.90
C ARG A 249 6.66 -5.20 -0.39
N SER A 250 7.51 -5.34 -1.41
CA SER A 250 7.54 -4.53 -2.64
C SER A 250 6.17 -3.94 -3.01
N ILE A 251 6.08 -2.63 -2.88
CA ILE A 251 5.09 -1.86 -3.61
C ILE A 251 5.69 -1.83 -5.00
N ASP A 252 5.37 -2.81 -5.84
CA ASP A 252 5.68 -2.75 -7.27
C ASP A 252 5.10 -1.40 -7.80
N ASP A 253 5.64 -0.72 -8.83
CA ASP A 253 5.07 0.56 -9.36
C ASP A 253 3.61 0.42 -9.89
N GLY A 254 2.93 -0.70 -9.68
CA GLY A 254 1.49 -0.86 -9.88
C GLY A 254 0.72 -1.30 -8.64
N THR A 255 1.39 -1.56 -7.51
CA THR A 255 0.81 -2.04 -6.26
C THR A 255 0.46 -0.84 -5.38
N PHE A 256 -0.83 -0.59 -5.20
CA PHE A 256 -1.30 0.57 -4.43
C PHE A 256 -1.29 0.29 -2.93
N ALA A 257 -1.73 -0.90 -2.56
CA ALA A 257 -1.72 -1.42 -1.21
C ALA A 257 -1.67 -2.96 -1.23
N TYR A 258 -1.50 -3.58 -0.05
CA TYR A 258 -1.78 -5.00 0.17
C TYR A 258 -2.05 -5.27 1.66
N VAL A 259 -2.67 -6.41 1.99
CA VAL A 259 -2.85 -6.88 3.38
C VAL A 259 -1.86 -7.96 3.80
N SER A 260 -1.32 -7.87 5.01
CA SER A 260 -0.44 -8.90 5.61
C SER A 260 -1.21 -9.85 6.54
N GLY A 261 -2.02 -10.71 5.92
CA GLY A 261 -2.75 -11.77 6.60
C GLY A 261 -3.86 -11.28 7.55
N LYS A 262 -4.54 -12.24 8.18
CA LYS A 262 -5.70 -11.98 9.06
C LYS A 262 -5.23 -11.63 10.47
N THR A 263 -5.18 -10.34 10.78
CA THR A 263 -4.81 -9.85 12.11
C THR A 263 -5.80 -8.80 12.58
N ASN A 264 -5.93 -8.63 13.90
CA ASN A 264 -6.61 -7.48 14.50
C ASN A 264 -5.55 -6.67 15.26
N PRO A 265 -5.26 -5.42 14.88
CA PRO A 265 -5.88 -4.66 13.80
C PRO A 265 -5.60 -5.25 12.40
N THR A 266 -6.55 -5.07 11.47
CA THR A 266 -6.35 -5.39 10.04
C THR A 266 -5.20 -4.54 9.52
N LYS A 267 -4.19 -5.16 8.93
CA LYS A 267 -2.97 -4.47 8.50
C LYS A 267 -3.02 -4.24 7.00
N ILE A 268 -3.10 -2.98 6.59
CA ILE A 268 -3.01 -2.55 5.20
C ILE A 268 -1.66 -1.87 5.01
N HIS A 269 -0.86 -2.31 4.04
CA HIS A 269 0.41 -1.68 3.69
C HIS A 269 0.20 -0.79 2.47
N VAL A 270 0.67 0.46 2.53
CA VAL A 270 0.55 1.43 1.43
C VAL A 270 1.91 1.94 0.98
N GLY A 271 2.02 2.20 -0.32
CA GLY A 271 3.19 2.83 -0.93
C GLY A 271 2.98 4.29 -1.31
N GLY A 272 4.01 4.91 -1.88
CA GLY A 272 3.96 6.31 -2.33
C GLY A 272 2.84 6.55 -3.36
N GLN A 273 2.56 5.56 -4.21
CA GLN A 273 1.51 5.64 -5.23
C GLN A 273 0.08 5.65 -4.69
N PHE A 274 -0.14 5.20 -3.46
CA PHE A 274 -1.43 5.34 -2.80
C PHE A 274 -1.82 6.83 -2.78
N PHE A 275 -0.87 7.69 -2.44
CA PHE A 275 -1.04 9.14 -2.26
C PHE A 275 -0.95 9.97 -3.55
N THR A 276 -0.80 9.35 -4.73
CA THR A 276 -0.68 10.08 -6.01
C THR A 276 -1.90 9.91 -6.90
N LYS A 277 -2.82 8.99 -6.58
CA LYS A 277 -4.08 8.85 -7.31
C LYS A 277 -5.10 9.87 -6.84
N GLY A 278 -5.97 10.30 -7.77
CA GLY A 278 -7.01 11.28 -7.50
C GLY A 278 -7.85 10.90 -6.29
N LYS A 279 -8.18 11.90 -5.47
CA LYS A 279 -8.98 11.74 -4.24
C LYS A 279 -10.46 11.41 -4.52
N GLU A 280 -10.88 11.43 -5.78
CA GLU A 280 -12.28 11.34 -6.23
C GLU A 280 -12.37 10.58 -7.56
N GLY A 281 -13.45 9.83 -7.74
CA GLY A 281 -13.69 8.98 -8.92
C GLY A 281 -13.24 7.52 -8.76
N LEU A 282 -13.26 6.77 -9.86
CA LEU A 282 -12.84 5.37 -9.89
C LEU A 282 -11.33 5.23 -9.67
N ALA A 283 -10.92 4.17 -8.99
CA ALA A 283 -9.56 3.88 -8.60
C ALA A 283 -8.98 4.77 -7.47
N SER A 284 -9.82 5.30 -6.60
CA SER A 284 -9.46 6.14 -5.45
C SER A 284 -8.70 5.39 -4.34
N GLU A 285 -8.09 6.15 -3.43
CA GLU A 285 -7.53 5.67 -2.15
C GLU A 285 -8.59 4.93 -1.31
N ALA A 286 -9.80 5.48 -1.25
CA ALA A 286 -10.90 4.93 -0.49
C ALA A 286 -11.37 3.57 -1.06
N GLY A 287 -11.43 3.46 -2.39
CA GLY A 287 -11.70 2.19 -3.06
C GLY A 287 -10.58 1.18 -2.88
N THR A 288 -9.33 1.61 -2.82
CA THR A 288 -8.20 0.74 -2.44
C THR A 288 -8.38 0.19 -1.02
N ILE A 289 -8.84 0.97 -0.04
CA ILE A 289 -9.14 0.43 1.29
C ILE A 289 -10.28 -0.62 1.22
N VAL A 290 -11.31 -0.40 0.39
CA VAL A 290 -12.38 -1.40 0.17
C VAL A 290 -11.82 -2.69 -0.41
N HIS A 291 -10.98 -2.60 -1.45
CA HIS A 291 -10.27 -3.75 -2.05
C HIS A 291 -9.56 -4.58 -0.96
N GLU A 292 -8.71 -3.95 -0.16
CA GLU A 292 -7.93 -4.62 0.89
C GLU A 292 -8.81 -5.23 2.00
N CYS A 293 -9.91 -4.56 2.33
CA CYS A 293 -10.89 -5.08 3.28
C CYS A 293 -11.58 -6.35 2.75
N THR A 294 -11.82 -6.46 1.44
CA THR A 294 -12.44 -7.66 0.87
C THR A 294 -11.53 -8.89 0.98
N HIS A 295 -10.22 -8.73 0.77
CA HIS A 295 -9.25 -9.82 1.01
C HIS A 295 -9.32 -10.32 2.45
N THR A 296 -9.26 -9.39 3.40
CA THR A 296 -9.18 -9.72 4.82
C THR A 296 -10.47 -10.31 5.35
N PHE A 297 -11.62 -9.70 5.02
CA PHE A 297 -12.89 -10.01 5.65
C PHE A 297 -13.72 -11.03 4.89
N ALA A 298 -13.46 -11.22 3.59
CA ALA A 298 -14.23 -12.11 2.73
C ALA A 298 -13.38 -13.06 1.87
N GLY A 299 -12.05 -12.92 1.87
CA GLY A 299 -11.17 -13.86 1.18
C GLY A 299 -11.21 -13.75 -0.33
N THR A 300 -11.51 -12.58 -0.88
CA THR A 300 -11.29 -12.31 -2.30
C THR A 300 -9.81 -12.49 -2.66
N LYS A 301 -9.52 -12.60 -3.95
CA LYS A 301 -8.19 -12.71 -4.56
C LYS A 301 -8.05 -11.67 -5.68
N ASP A 302 -6.84 -11.56 -6.21
CA ASP A 302 -6.54 -10.68 -7.33
C ASP A 302 -6.54 -11.43 -8.66
N HIS A 303 -7.72 -11.60 -9.24
CA HIS A 303 -7.86 -12.26 -10.53
C HIS A 303 -7.63 -11.30 -11.71
N LYS A 304 -8.09 -10.05 -11.57
CA LYS A 304 -7.88 -8.96 -12.51
C LYS A 304 -7.82 -7.63 -11.78
N TYR A 305 -7.00 -6.74 -12.32
CA TYR A 305 -6.85 -5.37 -11.84
C TYR A 305 -7.39 -4.38 -12.87
N ARG A 306 -7.78 -3.18 -12.39
CA ARG A 306 -8.31 -2.06 -13.17
C ARG A 306 -9.74 -2.27 -13.64
N ASP A 307 -10.43 -1.16 -13.92
CA ASP A 307 -11.86 -1.10 -14.20
C ASP A 307 -12.27 -1.99 -15.41
N ASP A 308 -11.79 -1.67 -16.62
CA ASP A 308 -12.20 -2.40 -17.83
C ASP A 308 -11.89 -3.91 -17.77
N PRO A 309 -10.70 -4.36 -17.30
CA PRO A 309 -10.44 -5.79 -17.13
C PRO A 309 -11.37 -6.47 -16.12
N CYS A 310 -11.86 -5.77 -15.08
CA CYS A 310 -12.83 -6.33 -14.15
C CYS A 310 -14.22 -6.49 -14.78
N LYS A 311 -14.65 -5.53 -15.60
CA LYS A 311 -15.89 -5.66 -16.40
C LYS A 311 -15.80 -6.84 -17.37
N GLN A 312 -14.66 -7.00 -18.04
CA GLN A 312 -14.40 -8.16 -18.90
C GLN A 312 -14.35 -9.48 -18.12
N LEU A 313 -13.84 -9.46 -16.89
CA LEU A 313 -13.86 -10.63 -16.01
C LEU A 313 -15.30 -11.05 -15.68
N ALA A 314 -16.20 -10.09 -15.42
CA ALA A 314 -17.61 -10.36 -15.14
C ALA A 314 -18.34 -11.05 -16.30
N ILE A 315 -17.88 -10.82 -17.54
CA ILE A 315 -18.41 -11.45 -18.76
C ILE A 315 -17.77 -12.84 -18.96
N ASN A 316 -16.45 -12.91 -18.91
CA ASN A 316 -15.69 -14.10 -19.33
C ASN A 316 -15.59 -15.17 -18.24
N ASP A 317 -15.52 -14.77 -16.96
CA ASP A 317 -15.41 -15.66 -15.81
C ASP A 317 -16.09 -15.04 -14.58
N PRO A 318 -17.43 -15.10 -14.52
CA PRO A 318 -18.19 -14.49 -13.42
C PRO A 318 -17.86 -15.08 -12.04
N ALA A 319 -17.41 -16.34 -11.99
CA ALA A 319 -16.99 -16.99 -10.75
C ALA A 319 -15.75 -16.29 -10.17
N LYS A 320 -14.74 -16.01 -11.03
CA LYS A 320 -13.60 -15.18 -10.63
C LYS A 320 -14.00 -13.75 -10.32
N ALA A 321 -14.94 -13.15 -11.05
CA ALA A 321 -15.38 -11.79 -10.79
C ALA A 321 -15.96 -11.62 -9.36
N MET A 322 -16.79 -12.57 -8.90
CA MET A 322 -17.31 -12.57 -7.52
C MET A 322 -16.24 -12.83 -6.45
N ALA A 323 -15.11 -13.43 -6.81
CA ALA A 323 -13.97 -13.64 -5.93
C ALA A 323 -12.86 -12.60 -6.12
N ASN A 324 -13.05 -11.57 -6.97
CA ASN A 324 -12.03 -10.59 -7.32
C ASN A 324 -12.14 -9.32 -6.48
N ALA A 325 -11.08 -8.92 -5.78
CA ALA A 325 -11.10 -7.76 -4.89
C ALA A 325 -11.37 -6.44 -5.64
N ASP A 326 -10.74 -6.24 -6.80
CA ASP A 326 -10.94 -5.03 -7.62
C ASP A 326 -12.37 -4.91 -8.18
N SER A 327 -13.07 -6.02 -8.41
CA SER A 327 -14.48 -5.98 -8.82
C SER A 327 -15.36 -5.33 -7.75
N TYR A 328 -15.11 -5.62 -6.46
CA TYR A 328 -15.82 -4.96 -5.36
C TYR A 328 -15.43 -3.50 -5.19
N LYS A 329 -14.14 -3.17 -5.35
CA LYS A 329 -13.67 -1.78 -5.34
C LYS A 329 -14.44 -0.93 -6.34
N PHE A 330 -14.44 -1.33 -7.61
CA PHE A 330 -15.07 -0.53 -8.66
C PHE A 330 -16.60 -0.56 -8.59
N PHE A 331 -17.20 -1.67 -8.13
CA PHE A 331 -18.62 -1.71 -7.82
C PHE A 331 -19.00 -0.68 -6.76
N VAL A 332 -18.27 -0.65 -5.63
CA VAL A 332 -18.56 0.27 -4.53
C VAL A 332 -18.35 1.73 -4.93
N GLU A 333 -17.26 2.02 -5.63
CA GLU A 333 -17.01 3.38 -6.15
C GLU A 333 -18.08 3.82 -7.15
N ALA A 334 -18.49 2.95 -8.09
CA ALA A 334 -19.51 3.29 -9.08
C ALA A 334 -20.93 3.43 -8.47
N ALA A 335 -21.25 2.63 -7.45
CA ALA A 335 -22.59 2.60 -6.86
C ALA A 335 -22.77 3.61 -5.71
N PHE A 336 -21.69 3.96 -5.00
CA PHE A 336 -21.75 4.68 -3.72
C PHE A 336 -20.70 5.79 -3.56
N GLY A 337 -19.79 5.98 -4.53
CA GLY A 337 -18.68 6.93 -4.44
C GLY A 337 -19.00 8.38 -4.82
N SER A 338 -20.28 8.75 -4.93
CA SER A 338 -20.75 10.09 -5.29
C SER A 338 -20.70 11.09 -4.15
#